data_AF-A0A7X4BWZ0-F1
#
_entry.id   AF-A0A7X4BWZ0-F1
#
_cell.length_a   1.000
_cell.length_b   1.000
_cell.length_c   1.000
_cell.angle_alpha   90.00
_cell.angle_beta   90.00
_cell.angle_gamma   90.00
#
_symmetry.space_group_name_H-M   'P 1'
#
loop_
_entity.id
_entity.type
_entity.pdbx_description
1 polymer ?
#
loop_
_entity_poly.entity_id
_entity_poly.type
_entity_poly.pdbx_seq_one_letter_code
_entity_poly.pdbx_strand_id
1 'polypeptide(L)'
;MNSGFQRWGILLGVGLVIVVLDQITKTLVMHTMHLHESIPVIAGFFNLTYIRNPGAAFGMFATTNSAFRLIFFVGTSIFAMGLLGMIFYRMHPADVWGRLSVSGIFGGAIGNLLDRLQYGEVVDFLDFYMGGYHWPAFNVADSAISVGVVSLLILFAMDNKGENPAPIEPTEEGTSNDKGKRTSHDL
;
A
#
# COMPACT_ATOMS: atom_id res chain seq x y z
N MET A 1 2.37 17.10 25.51
CA MET A 1 1.05 17.51 24.95
C MET A 1 1.11 17.35 23.42
N ASN A 2 0.02 16.85 22.80
CA ASN A 2 -0.20 16.62 21.35
C ASN A 2 0.44 15.42 20.63
N SER A 3 0.74 14.30 21.31
CA SER A 3 1.17 13.08 20.61
C SER A 3 0.10 12.51 19.65
N GLY A 4 -1.19 12.66 19.96
CA GLY A 4 -2.29 12.21 19.10
C GLY A 4 -2.50 13.09 17.87
N PHE A 5 -2.50 14.42 18.03
CA PHE A 5 -2.75 15.36 16.93
C PHE A 5 -1.61 15.32 15.88
N GLN A 6 -0.35 15.23 16.32
CA GLN A 6 0.79 15.01 15.42
C GLN A 6 0.77 13.61 14.76
N ARG A 7 0.21 12.59 15.43
CA ARG A 7 0.06 11.25 14.85
C ARG A 7 -0.85 11.29 13.63
N TRP A 8 -2.05 11.82 13.77
CA TRP A 8 -3.01 11.88 12.66
C TRP A 8 -2.66 12.94 11.61
N GLY A 9 -1.84 13.94 11.94
CA GLY A 9 -1.42 14.98 11.01
C GLY A 9 -0.76 14.45 9.73
N ILE A 10 0.09 13.41 9.82
CA ILE A 10 0.70 12.79 8.63
C ILE A 10 -0.37 12.07 7.79
N LEU A 11 -1.23 11.28 8.43
CA LEU A 11 -2.29 10.54 7.74
C LEU A 11 -3.22 11.47 6.98
N LEU A 12 -3.73 12.48 7.69
CA LEU A 12 -4.67 13.44 7.12
C LEU A 12 -4.01 14.35 6.10
N GLY A 13 -2.79 14.83 6.37
CA GLY A 13 -2.06 15.72 5.48
C GLY A 13 -1.72 15.05 4.14
N VAL A 14 -1.04 13.89 4.20
CA VAL A 14 -0.68 13.14 2.99
C VAL A 14 -1.93 12.60 2.29
N GLY A 15 -2.87 12.04 3.05
CA GLY A 15 -4.14 11.55 2.51
C GLY A 15 -4.91 12.64 1.77
N LEU A 16 -5.02 13.84 2.35
CA LEU A 16 -5.68 14.99 1.72
C LEU A 16 -4.98 15.41 0.42
N VAL A 17 -3.65 15.48 0.41
CA VAL A 17 -2.90 15.82 -0.80
C VAL A 17 -3.18 14.81 -1.92
N ILE A 18 -3.13 13.51 -1.63
CA ILE A 18 -3.43 12.46 -2.61
C ILE A 18 -4.86 12.58 -3.13
N VAL A 19 -5.85 12.72 -2.24
CA VAL A 19 -7.26 12.86 -2.62
C VAL A 19 -7.48 14.09 -3.50
N VAL A 20 -6.90 15.24 -3.13
CA VAL A 20 -7.05 16.48 -3.90
C VAL A 20 -6.43 16.33 -5.29
N LEU A 21 -5.21 15.79 -5.38
CA LEU A 21 -4.55 15.57 -6.67
C LEU A 21 -5.33 14.59 -7.55
N ASP A 22 -5.81 13.49 -6.98
CA ASP A 22 -6.61 12.49 -7.69
C ASP A 22 -7.91 13.10 -8.23
N GLN A 23 -8.67 13.79 -7.38
CA GLN A 23 -9.95 14.38 -7.79
C GLN A 23 -9.76 15.51 -8.81
N ILE A 24 -8.75 16.38 -8.65
CA ILE A 24 -8.46 17.43 -9.65
C ILE A 24 -8.12 16.81 -11.01
N THR A 25 -7.25 15.81 -11.03
CA THR A 25 -6.81 15.19 -12.30
C THR A 25 -7.93 14.43 -13.00
N LYS A 26 -8.77 13.70 -12.25
CA LYS A 26 -9.98 13.05 -12.79
C LYS A 26 -10.99 14.05 -13.33
N THR A 27 -11.27 15.11 -12.57
CA THR A 27 -12.16 16.19 -12.99
C THR A 27 -11.66 16.85 -14.28
N LEU A 28 -10.36 17.11 -14.38
CA LEU A 28 -9.77 17.68 -15.59
C LEU A 28 -10.04 16.79 -16.81
N VAL A 29 -9.71 15.49 -16.72
CA VAL A 29 -9.94 14.53 -17.81
C VAL A 29 -11.42 14.47 -18.20
N MET A 30 -12.33 14.38 -17.23
CA MET A 30 -13.77 14.33 -17.50
C MET A 30 -14.32 15.59 -18.20
N HIS A 31 -13.69 16.74 -18.01
CA HIS A 31 -14.13 18.00 -18.62
C HIS A 31 -13.44 18.31 -19.96
N THR A 32 -12.25 17.77 -20.19
CA THR A 32 -11.45 18.10 -21.39
C THR A 32 -11.44 16.99 -22.44
N MET A 33 -11.89 15.78 -22.11
CA MET A 33 -11.85 14.62 -23.01
C MET A 33 -13.23 13.97 -23.17
N HIS A 34 -13.43 13.33 -24.32
CA HIS A 34 -14.56 12.44 -24.56
C HIS A 34 -14.29 11.05 -24.00
N LEU A 35 -15.33 10.34 -23.56
CA LEU A 35 -15.19 8.99 -23.04
C LEU A 35 -14.61 8.06 -24.12
N HIS A 36 -13.57 7.30 -23.77
CA HIS A 36 -12.71 6.46 -24.63
C HIS A 36 -11.79 7.22 -25.59
N GLU A 37 -11.69 8.55 -25.48
CA GLU A 37 -10.65 9.30 -26.18
C GLU A 37 -9.28 8.98 -25.61
N SER A 38 -8.25 8.95 -26.47
CA SER A 38 -6.85 8.82 -26.06
C SER A 38 -6.00 9.85 -26.79
N ILE A 39 -5.30 10.69 -26.02
CA ILE A 39 -4.41 11.74 -26.48
C ILE A 39 -2.97 11.30 -26.20
N PRO A 40 -2.13 11.11 -27.23
CA PRO A 40 -0.74 10.71 -27.04
C PRO A 40 0.06 11.84 -26.40
N VAL A 41 0.72 11.53 -25.28
CA VAL A 41 1.66 12.46 -24.60
C VAL A 41 3.10 12.12 -24.99
N ILE A 42 3.43 10.83 -25.01
CA ILE A 42 4.70 10.30 -25.52
C ILE A 42 4.36 9.21 -26.53
N ALA A 43 4.57 9.50 -27.81
CA ALA A 43 4.25 8.59 -28.89
C ALA A 43 4.97 7.23 -28.71
N GLY A 44 4.19 6.15 -28.68
CA GLY A 44 4.68 4.78 -28.50
C GLY A 44 4.93 4.35 -27.05
N PHE A 45 4.58 5.17 -26.06
CA PHE A 45 4.83 4.87 -24.65
C PHE A 45 3.70 5.29 -23.69
N PHE A 46 3.14 6.48 -23.83
CA PHE A 46 2.21 7.04 -22.84
C PHE A 46 1.11 7.90 -23.49
N ASN A 47 -0.13 7.58 -23.15
CA ASN A 47 -1.32 8.35 -23.50
C ASN A 47 -2.01 8.86 -22.23
N LEU A 48 -2.68 10.01 -22.36
CA LEU A 48 -3.83 10.32 -21.52
C LEU A 48 -5.06 9.69 -22.18
N THR A 49 -5.79 8.88 -21.43
CA THR A 49 -7.05 8.27 -21.88
C THR A 49 -8.20 8.72 -21.00
N TYR A 50 -9.43 8.52 -21.41
CA TYR A 50 -10.58 8.67 -20.51
C TYR A 50 -11.39 7.37 -20.49
N ILE A 51 -11.19 6.58 -19.43
CA ILE A 51 -11.89 5.32 -19.21
C ILE A 51 -12.69 5.42 -17.91
N ARG A 52 -13.91 4.88 -17.93
CA ARG A 52 -14.67 4.61 -16.71
C ARG A 52 -14.59 3.14 -16.40
N ASN A 53 -14.05 2.84 -15.23
CA ASN A 53 -13.78 1.49 -14.78
C ASN A 53 -14.85 1.06 -13.75
N PRO A 54 -15.82 0.22 -14.16
CA PRO A 54 -16.82 -0.29 -13.24
C PRO A 54 -16.25 -1.32 -12.25
N GLY A 55 -15.10 -1.94 -12.56
CA GLY A 55 -14.54 -3.09 -11.86
C GLY A 55 -13.23 -2.81 -11.12
N ALA A 56 -12.55 -3.89 -10.73
CA ALA A 56 -11.13 -3.86 -10.37
C ALA A 56 -10.28 -4.27 -11.58
N ALA A 57 -8.96 -4.12 -11.46
CA ALA A 57 -7.99 -4.56 -12.47
C ALA A 57 -8.37 -5.93 -13.07
N PHE A 58 -8.20 -6.06 -14.39
CA PHE A 58 -8.51 -7.27 -15.20
C PHE A 58 -10.00 -7.60 -15.43
N GLY A 59 -10.93 -6.64 -15.23
CA GLY A 59 -12.34 -6.85 -15.57
C GLY A 59 -13.07 -7.83 -14.65
N MET A 60 -12.47 -8.18 -13.50
CA MET A 60 -13.14 -8.98 -12.48
C MET A 60 -14.41 -8.23 -12.02
N PHE A 61 -15.54 -8.94 -12.08
CA PHE A 61 -16.91 -8.45 -11.81
C PHE A 61 -17.54 -7.52 -12.85
N ALA A 62 -16.94 -7.30 -14.02
CA ALA A 62 -17.53 -6.46 -15.07
C ALA A 62 -18.91 -6.96 -15.56
N THR A 63 -19.13 -8.27 -15.54
CA THR A 63 -20.40 -8.92 -15.95
C THR A 63 -21.38 -9.13 -14.79
N THR A 64 -20.98 -8.81 -13.55
CA THR A 64 -21.81 -8.97 -12.37
C THR A 64 -22.79 -7.81 -12.23
N ASN A 65 -23.91 -8.04 -11.52
CA ASN A 65 -24.88 -7.01 -11.20
C ASN A 65 -24.21 -5.73 -10.66
N SER A 66 -24.53 -4.59 -11.25
CA SER A 66 -23.91 -3.29 -10.92
C SER A 66 -24.09 -2.87 -9.47
N ALA A 67 -25.23 -3.19 -8.84
CA ALA A 67 -25.47 -2.91 -7.42
C ALA A 67 -24.57 -3.76 -6.51
N PHE A 68 -24.44 -5.06 -6.83
CA PHE A 68 -23.53 -5.95 -6.09
C PHE A 68 -22.08 -5.45 -6.18
N ARG A 69 -21.64 -5.06 -7.38
CA ARG A 69 -20.29 -4.55 -7.62
C ARG A 69 -20.00 -3.28 -6.83
N LEU A 70 -20.93 -2.32 -6.83
CA LEU A 70 -20.82 -1.10 -6.05
C LEU A 70 -20.72 -1.40 -4.55
N ILE A 71 -21.63 -2.23 -4.02
CA ILE A 71 -21.62 -2.62 -2.60
C ILE A 71 -20.31 -3.32 -2.23
N PHE A 72 -19.82 -4.22 -3.08
CA PHE A 72 -18.57 -4.93 -2.86
C PHE A 72 -17.37 -3.99 -2.80
N PHE A 73 -17.21 -3.09 -3.77
CA PHE A 73 -16.06 -2.18 -3.77
C PHE A 73 -16.13 -1.10 -2.70
N VAL A 74 -17.32 -0.57 -2.41
CA VAL A 74 -17.51 0.36 -1.29
C VAL A 74 -17.20 -0.33 0.03
N GLY A 75 -17.76 -1.54 0.25
CA GLY A 75 -17.54 -2.33 1.45
C GLY A 75 -16.08 -2.70 1.66
N THR A 76 -15.39 -3.19 0.62
CA THR A 76 -13.97 -3.54 0.70
C THR A 76 -13.09 -2.31 0.92
N SER A 77 -13.41 -1.16 0.31
CA SER A 77 -12.68 0.10 0.53
C SER A 77 -12.82 0.58 1.98
N ILE A 78 -14.04 0.60 2.52
CA ILE A 78 -14.28 0.98 3.93
C ILE A 78 -13.56 0.04 4.89
N PHE A 79 -13.63 -1.27 4.62
CA PHE A 79 -12.92 -2.28 5.42
C PHE A 79 -11.39 -2.06 5.37
N ALA A 80 -10.82 -1.89 4.18
CA ALA A 80 -9.39 -1.64 4.00
C ALA A 80 -8.94 -0.35 4.70
N MET A 81 -9.71 0.74 4.59
CA MET A 81 -9.45 1.99 5.31
C MET A 81 -9.49 1.78 6.83
N GLY A 82 -10.46 1.05 7.36
CA GLY A 82 -10.53 0.70 8.78
C GLY A 82 -9.28 -0.06 9.25
N LEU A 83 -8.84 -1.06 8.47
CA LEU A 83 -7.63 -1.83 8.74
C LEU A 83 -6.37 -0.95 8.69
N LEU A 84 -6.22 -0.12 7.65
CA LEU A 84 -5.10 0.80 7.49
C LEU A 84 -5.05 1.84 8.62
N GLY A 85 -6.20 2.36 9.04
CA GLY A 85 -6.29 3.26 10.20
C GLY A 85 -5.86 2.59 11.51
N MET A 86 -6.24 1.32 11.71
CA MET A 86 -5.77 0.51 12.84
C MET A 86 -4.25 0.28 12.78
N ILE A 87 -3.72 -0.11 11.62
CA ILE A 87 -2.29 -0.32 11.39
C ILE A 87 -1.53 0.98 11.70
N PHE A 88 -1.96 2.09 11.12
CA PHE A 88 -1.36 3.41 11.34
C PHE A 88 -1.34 3.81 12.82
N TYR A 89 -2.43 3.54 13.55
CA TYR A 89 -2.51 3.85 14.98
C TYR A 89 -1.52 3.03 15.82
N ARG A 90 -1.22 1.80 15.41
CA ARG A 90 -0.27 0.90 16.08
C ARG A 90 1.19 1.12 15.68
N MET A 91 1.44 1.82 14.56
CA MET A 91 2.81 2.12 14.11
C MET A 91 3.56 3.00 15.12
N HIS A 92 4.86 2.73 15.26
CA HIS A 92 5.72 3.53 16.13
C HIS A 92 5.80 4.97 15.59
N PRO A 93 5.71 6.02 16.43
CA PRO A 93 5.71 7.41 15.93
C PRO A 93 6.94 7.79 15.10
N ALA A 94 8.09 7.15 15.36
CA ALA A 94 9.33 7.36 14.63
C ALA A 94 9.39 6.62 13.26
N ASP A 95 8.48 5.70 12.98
CA ASP A 95 8.38 5.04 11.67
C ASP A 95 7.70 5.97 10.66
N VAL A 96 8.42 7.02 10.26
CA VAL A 96 7.91 8.04 9.33
C VAL A 96 7.60 7.42 7.96
N TRP A 97 8.46 6.53 7.46
CA TRP A 97 8.31 5.92 6.14
C TRP A 97 7.13 4.95 6.06
N GLY A 98 6.93 4.11 7.07
CA GLY A 98 5.75 3.24 7.15
C GLY A 98 4.46 4.06 7.24
N ARG A 99 4.48 5.14 8.04
CA ARG A 99 3.34 6.05 8.17
C ARG A 99 3.02 6.80 6.87
N LEU A 100 4.02 7.31 6.16
CA LEU A 100 3.83 7.94 4.83
C LEU A 100 3.23 6.95 3.84
N SER A 101 3.73 5.71 3.83
CA SER A 101 3.25 4.65 2.93
C SER A 101 1.78 4.31 3.20
N VAL A 102 1.40 4.08 4.46
CA VAL A 102 0.00 3.82 4.84
C VAL A 102 -0.89 5.02 4.51
N SER A 103 -0.40 6.25 4.68
CA SER A 103 -1.15 7.47 4.36
C SER A 103 -1.43 7.62 2.87
N GLY A 104 -0.45 7.27 2.02
CA GLY A 104 -0.63 7.23 0.57
C GLY A 104 -1.69 6.21 0.15
N ILE A 105 -1.62 4.99 0.69
CA ILE A 105 -2.61 3.94 0.42
C ILE A 105 -4.01 4.39 0.88
N PHE A 106 -4.10 4.96 2.08
CA PHE A 106 -5.37 5.42 2.65
C PHE A 106 -5.98 6.56 1.82
N GLY A 107 -5.17 7.53 1.39
CA GLY A 107 -5.60 8.61 0.50
C GLY A 107 -6.07 8.10 -0.86
N GLY A 108 -5.33 7.17 -1.48
CA GLY A 108 -5.75 6.55 -2.74
C GLY A 108 -7.04 5.76 -2.61
N ALA A 109 -7.21 5.01 -1.51
CA ALA A 109 -8.47 4.30 -1.22
C ALA A 109 -9.66 5.27 -1.12
N ILE A 110 -9.48 6.44 -0.49
CA ILE A 110 -10.52 7.47 -0.44
C ILE A 110 -10.82 8.02 -1.85
N GLY A 111 -9.81 8.40 -2.63
CA GLY A 111 -10.02 8.96 -3.98
C GLY A 111 -10.85 8.03 -4.87
N ASN A 112 -10.51 6.75 -4.88
CA ASN A 112 -11.25 5.72 -5.61
C ASN A 112 -12.62 5.37 -5.02
N LEU A 113 -12.83 5.56 -3.71
CA LEU A 113 -14.12 5.41 -3.07
C LEU A 113 -15.06 6.58 -3.44
N LEU A 114 -14.55 7.81 -3.49
CA LEU A 114 -15.32 9.00 -3.85
C LEU A 114 -15.94 8.86 -5.24
N ASP A 115 -15.14 8.46 -6.24
CA ASP A 115 -15.65 8.20 -7.59
C ASP A 115 -16.76 7.15 -7.59
N ARG A 116 -16.59 6.04 -6.85
CA ARG A 116 -17.59 4.99 -6.77
C ARG A 116 -18.88 5.46 -6.13
N LEU A 117 -18.80 6.30 -5.10
CA LEU A 117 -19.99 6.88 -4.46
C LEU A 117 -20.69 7.88 -5.38
N GLN A 118 -19.94 8.64 -6.18
CA GLN A 118 -20.49 9.71 -7.03
C GLN A 118 -20.97 9.20 -8.39
N TYR A 119 -20.23 8.29 -9.01
CA TYR A 119 -20.43 7.84 -10.40
C TYR A 119 -20.71 6.35 -10.52
N GLY A 120 -20.48 5.56 -9.47
CA GLY A 120 -20.58 4.09 -9.51
C GLY A 120 -19.37 3.38 -10.14
N GLU A 121 -18.40 4.13 -10.63
CA GLU A 121 -17.25 3.69 -11.42
C GLU A 121 -16.04 4.58 -11.08
N VAL A 122 -14.82 4.14 -11.40
CA VAL A 122 -13.60 4.93 -11.23
C VAL A 122 -13.18 5.56 -12.54
N VAL A 123 -12.66 6.79 -12.50
CA VAL A 123 -12.08 7.44 -13.68
C VAL A 123 -10.60 7.09 -13.80
N ASP A 124 -10.24 6.38 -14.87
CA ASP A 124 -8.87 5.99 -15.20
C ASP A 124 -8.38 6.78 -16.42
N PHE A 125 -7.12 7.21 -16.39
CA PHE A 125 -6.62 8.13 -17.41
C PHE A 125 -5.13 8.03 -17.75
N LEU A 126 -4.34 7.30 -16.96
CA LEU A 126 -2.94 7.03 -17.25
C LEU A 126 -2.85 5.71 -18.02
N ASP A 127 -2.51 5.78 -19.31
CA ASP A 127 -2.36 4.61 -20.18
C ASP A 127 -0.90 4.50 -20.68
N PHE A 128 -0.20 3.48 -20.22
CA PHE A 128 1.16 3.16 -20.64
C PHE A 128 1.16 1.94 -21.55
N TYR A 129 1.87 2.03 -22.67
CA TYR A 129 1.83 1.00 -23.71
C TYR A 129 3.16 0.83 -24.42
N MET A 130 3.39 -0.34 -25.01
CA MET A 130 4.51 -0.60 -25.90
C MET A 130 4.05 -1.46 -27.07
N GLY A 131 4.17 -0.95 -28.29
CA GLY A 131 3.58 -1.60 -29.47
C GLY A 131 2.05 -1.66 -29.37
N GLY A 132 1.47 -2.85 -29.50
CA GLY A 132 0.03 -3.08 -29.32
C GLY A 132 -0.39 -3.48 -27.91
N TYR A 133 0.53 -3.54 -26.95
CA TYR A 133 0.26 -3.99 -25.59
C TYR A 133 0.10 -2.80 -24.65
N HIS A 134 -1.05 -2.73 -24.00
CA HIS A 134 -1.39 -1.70 -23.02
C HIS A 134 -1.37 -2.28 -21.61
N TRP A 135 -0.74 -1.57 -20.69
CA TRP A 135 -0.96 -1.77 -19.26
C TRP A 135 -2.38 -1.29 -18.92
N PRO A 136 -3.12 -1.95 -17.99
CA PRO A 136 -4.43 -1.48 -17.58
C PRO A 136 -4.37 0.00 -17.15
N ALA A 137 -5.22 0.83 -17.73
CA ALA A 137 -5.27 2.24 -17.37
C ALA A 137 -5.53 2.42 -15.87
N PHE A 138 -4.91 3.44 -15.28
CA PHE A 138 -4.98 3.71 -13.85
C PHE A 138 -4.99 5.22 -13.59
N ASN A 139 -5.03 5.61 -12.31
CA ASN A 139 -5.08 7.01 -11.89
C ASN A 139 -4.08 7.33 -10.77
N VAL A 140 -4.15 8.54 -10.23
CA VAL A 140 -3.28 9.01 -9.14
C VAL A 140 -3.55 8.24 -7.84
N ALA A 141 -4.82 7.93 -7.53
CA ALA A 141 -5.16 7.10 -6.38
C ALA A 141 -4.54 5.69 -6.47
N ASP A 142 -4.62 5.03 -7.62
CA ASP A 142 -3.98 3.72 -7.83
C ASP A 142 -2.47 3.80 -7.71
N SER A 143 -1.85 4.85 -8.26
CA SER A 143 -0.41 5.09 -8.14
C SER A 143 0.01 5.22 -6.67
N ALA A 144 -0.75 5.96 -5.86
CA ALA A 144 -0.48 6.12 -4.43
C ALA A 144 -0.62 4.80 -3.65
N ILE A 145 -1.62 3.99 -4.00
CA ILE A 145 -1.81 2.65 -3.43
C ILE A 145 -0.61 1.75 -3.79
N SER A 146 -0.25 1.65 -5.07
CA SER A 146 0.84 0.80 -5.54
C SER A 146 2.18 1.19 -4.93
N VAL A 147 2.53 2.48 -4.95
CA VAL A 147 3.79 2.98 -4.37
C VAL A 147 3.81 2.75 -2.86
N GLY A 148 2.71 3.01 -2.15
CA GLY A 148 2.64 2.78 -0.71
C GLY A 148 2.77 1.31 -0.34
N VAL A 149 2.11 0.40 -1.07
CA VAL A 149 2.23 -1.05 -0.84
C VAL A 149 3.66 -1.52 -1.09
N VAL A 150 4.27 -1.14 -2.22
CA VAL A 150 5.65 -1.50 -2.53
C VAL A 150 6.62 -0.97 -1.47
N SER A 151 6.41 0.28 -1.01
CA SER A 151 7.22 0.89 0.04
C SER A 151 7.14 0.11 1.35
N LEU A 152 5.94 -0.30 1.78
CA LEU A 152 5.77 -1.13 2.99
C LEU A 152 6.46 -2.49 2.86
N LEU A 153 6.35 -3.13 1.70
CA LEU A 153 7.01 -4.42 1.45
C LEU A 153 8.54 -4.31 1.53
N ILE A 154 9.11 -3.24 0.95
CA ILE A 154 10.54 -2.97 1.02
C ILE A 154 10.98 -2.72 2.48
N LEU A 155 10.25 -1.88 3.22
CA LEU A 155 10.56 -1.58 4.63
C LEU A 155 10.55 -2.85 5.48
N PHE A 156 9.53 -3.69 5.32
CA PHE A 156 9.43 -4.97 6.03
C PHE A 156 10.57 -5.94 5.66
N ALA A 157 10.94 -6.01 4.38
CA ALA A 157 12.04 -6.86 3.93
C ALA A 157 13.41 -6.40 4.45
N MET A 158 13.58 -5.10 4.70
CA MET A 158 14.81 -4.54 5.27
C MET A 158 14.92 -4.80 6.77
N ASP A 159 13.80 -4.72 7.51
CA ASP A 159 13.77 -4.93 8.96
C ASP A 159 14.14 -6.39 9.33
N ASN A 160 13.64 -7.37 8.56
CA ASN A 160 13.94 -8.80 8.79
C ASN A 160 15.40 -9.20 8.53
N LYS A 161 16.21 -8.37 7.86
CA LYS A 161 17.64 -8.67 7.63
C LYS A 161 18.53 -8.26 8.81
N GLY A 162 17.98 -7.59 9.82
CA GLY A 162 18.69 -7.14 11.02
C GLY A 162 18.92 -8.24 12.08
N GLU A 163 18.20 -9.36 12.01
CA GLU A 163 18.37 -10.50 12.91
C GLU A 163 19.19 -11.62 12.24
N ASN A 164 20.49 -11.39 12.04
CA ASN A 164 21.40 -12.52 11.87
C ASN A 164 21.68 -13.09 13.27
N PRO A 165 21.31 -14.33 13.61
CA PRO A 165 21.61 -14.88 14.93
C PRO A 165 23.12 -14.78 15.17
N ALA A 166 23.50 -14.14 16.28
CA ALA A 166 24.90 -14.04 16.69
C ALA A 166 25.54 -15.44 16.62
N PRO A 167 26.80 -15.56 16.16
CA PRO A 167 27.50 -16.84 16.17
C PRO A 167 27.40 -17.43 17.58
N ILE A 168 26.91 -18.67 17.67
CA ILE A 168 26.88 -19.42 18.91
C ILE A 168 28.34 -19.55 19.35
N GLU A 169 28.77 -18.78 20.36
CA GLU A 169 30.09 -18.97 20.95
C GLU A 169 30.16 -20.41 21.48
N PRO A 170 31.22 -21.17 21.17
CA PRO A 170 31.37 -22.51 21.71
C PRO A 170 31.40 -22.41 23.24
N THR A 171 30.42 -23.02 23.90
CA THR A 171 30.46 -23.23 25.35
C THR A 171 31.77 -23.94 25.70
N GLU A 172 32.63 -23.29 26.48
CA GLU A 172 33.79 -23.95 27.06
C GLU A 172 33.31 -25.10 27.95
N GLU A 173 33.41 -26.33 27.46
CA GLU A 173 33.23 -27.53 28.28
C GLU A 173 34.33 -27.56 29.34
N GLY A 174 33.89 -27.42 30.59
CA GLY A 174 34.76 -27.42 31.76
C GLY A 174 35.55 -28.73 31.88
N THR A 175 36.88 -28.62 31.78
CA THR A 175 37.79 -29.65 32.25
C THR A 175 37.79 -29.68 33.78
N SER A 176 36.91 -30.50 34.37
CA SER A 176 37.01 -30.88 35.77
C SER A 176 38.12 -31.91 35.94
N ASN A 177 39.20 -31.49 36.60
CA ASN A 177 40.38 -32.29 36.90
C ASN A 177 40.08 -33.15 38.15
N ASP A 178 39.74 -34.42 37.94
CA ASP A 178 39.62 -35.43 38.99
C ASP A 178 41.02 -35.75 39.56
N LYS A 179 41.34 -35.16 40.72
CA LYS A 179 42.47 -35.56 41.54
C LYS A 179 41.96 -36.40 42.69
N GLY A 180 42.35 -37.67 42.67
CA GLY A 180 41.88 -38.68 43.59
C GLY A 180 42.29 -38.49 45.05
N LYS A 181 41.56 -39.19 45.92
CA LYS A 181 42.00 -39.49 47.27
C LYS A 181 41.48 -40.88 47.68
N ARG A 182 42.37 -41.88 47.63
CA ARG A 182 42.26 -43.15 48.36
C ARG A 182 42.68 -42.92 49.80
N THR A 183 41.94 -43.51 50.75
CA THR A 183 42.40 -44.17 51.99
C THR A 183 41.17 -44.87 52.60
N SER A 184 40.99 -46.18 52.40
CA SER A 184 41.43 -47.29 53.28
C SER A 184 40.78 -47.25 54.68
N HIS A 185 39.67 -47.98 54.81
CA HIS A 185 39.14 -48.46 56.09
C HIS A 185 39.81 -49.81 56.39
N ASP A 186 40.58 -49.86 57.47
CA ASP A 186 40.89 -51.09 58.20
C ASP A 186 40.75 -50.76 59.70
N LEU A 187 40.10 -51.70 60.41
CA LEU A 187 39.74 -51.77 61.84
C LEU A 187 38.40 -51.15 62.25
#